data_AF-A0A258VQB0-F1
#
_entry.id   AF-A0A258VQB0-F1
#
_cell.length_a   1.000
_cell.length_b   1.000
_cell.length_c   1.000
_cell.angle_alpha   90.00
_cell.angle_beta   90.00
_cell.angle_gamma   90.00
#
_symmetry.space_group_name_H-M   'P 1'
#
loop_
_entity.id
_entity.type
_entity.pdbx_description
1 polymer ?
#
loop_
_entity_poly.entity_id
_entity_poly.type
_entity_poly.pdbx_seq_one_letter_code
_entity_poly.pdbx_strand_id
1 'polypeptide(L)'
;MSLDAAEQVHRQFLEALESGTARRRSNLGLKDVGLATDRAAALFRSQALSRQLDRVSRKLQARGEGFYTIGSSGHEGNAVLAEVLRTDDIAFLHYRDAAFQIHRAHRVPGENPAWDMLLSFTASMDDPISGGRHKVL
;
A
#
# COMPACT_ATOMS: atom_id res chain seq x y z
N MET A 1 -16.99 -5.22 -21.81
CA MET A 1 -16.65 -4.07 -20.95
C MET A 1 -15.16 -3.79 -21.10
N SER A 2 -14.77 -2.53 -21.33
CA SER A 2 -13.35 -2.16 -21.28
C SER A 2 -12.79 -2.52 -19.91
N LEU A 3 -11.61 -3.13 -19.87
CA LEU A 3 -10.83 -3.25 -18.63
C LEU A 3 -10.52 -1.86 -18.11
N ASP A 4 -10.66 -1.65 -16.79
CA ASP A 4 -10.18 -0.42 -16.18
C ASP A 4 -8.65 -0.38 -16.19
N ALA A 5 -8.07 0.83 -16.15
CA ALA A 5 -6.63 0.99 -16.26
C ALA A 5 -5.85 0.30 -15.13
N ALA A 6 -6.38 0.27 -13.90
CA ALA A 6 -5.71 -0.37 -12.77
C ALA A 6 -5.66 -1.90 -12.94
N GLU A 7 -6.73 -2.49 -13.46
CA GLU A 7 -6.78 -3.91 -13.81
C GLU A 7 -5.85 -4.24 -14.97
N GLN A 8 -5.77 -3.38 -15.99
CA GLN A 8 -4.82 -3.55 -17.09
C GLN A 8 -3.37 -3.59 -16.60
N VAL A 9 -2.96 -2.62 -15.76
CA VAL A 9 -1.59 -2.63 -15.22
C VAL A 9 -1.35 -3.83 -14.31
N HIS A 10 -2.35 -4.28 -13.54
CA HIS A 10 -2.22 -5.49 -12.73
C HIS A 10 -1.97 -6.74 -13.57
N ARG A 11 -2.71 -6.92 -14.66
CA ARG A 11 -2.51 -8.05 -15.59
C ARG A 11 -1.14 -8.02 -16.24
N GLN A 12 -0.70 -6.85 -16.72
CA GLN A 12 0.64 -6.67 -17.28
C GLN A 12 1.74 -7.02 -16.26
N PHE A 13 1.54 -6.68 -14.99
CA PHE A 13 2.47 -7.06 -13.93
C PHE A 13 2.54 -8.57 -13.74
N LEU A 14 1.40 -9.27 -13.67
CA LEU A 14 1.37 -10.73 -13.53
C LEU A 14 1.99 -11.43 -14.74
N GLU A 15 1.60 -11.02 -15.95
CA GLU A 15 2.16 -11.55 -17.20
C GLU A 15 3.67 -11.35 -17.27
N ALA A 16 4.18 -10.19 -16.83
CA ALA A 16 5.62 -9.93 -16.80
C ALA A 16 6.38 -10.84 -15.82
N LEU A 17 5.75 -11.23 -14.71
CA LEU A 17 6.32 -12.19 -13.76
C LEU A 17 6.30 -13.62 -14.32
N GLU A 18 5.16 -14.05 -14.87
CA GLU A 18 4.99 -15.40 -15.44
C GLU A 18 5.90 -15.65 -16.64
N SER A 19 6.02 -14.65 -17.53
CA SER A 19 6.88 -14.72 -18.72
C SER A 19 8.36 -14.44 -18.43
N GLY A 20 8.73 -14.06 -17.20
CA GLY A 20 10.10 -13.68 -16.86
C GLY A 20 10.59 -12.41 -17.55
N THR A 21 9.68 -11.55 -18.02
CA THR A 21 10.01 -10.31 -18.75
C THR A 21 10.14 -9.08 -17.83
N ALA A 22 9.90 -9.24 -16.53
CA ALA A 22 10.11 -8.20 -15.52
C ALA A 22 11.56 -7.69 -15.56
N ARG A 23 11.74 -6.41 -15.95
CA ARG A 23 13.06 -5.80 -16.12
C ARG A 23 13.57 -5.22 -14.80
N ARG A 24 14.78 -5.64 -14.40
CA ARG A 24 15.54 -4.98 -13.35
C ARG A 24 15.89 -3.55 -13.80
N ARG A 25 15.51 -2.53 -13.01
CA ARG A 25 15.78 -1.11 -13.32
C ARG A 25 17.02 -0.54 -12.65
N SER A 26 17.59 -1.25 -11.68
CA SER A 26 18.80 -0.84 -10.95
C SER A 26 19.90 -1.88 -11.15
N ASN A 27 21.15 -1.44 -11.22
CA ASN A 27 22.32 -2.32 -11.17
C ASN A 27 22.70 -2.73 -9.74
N LEU A 28 22.21 -2.02 -8.71
CA LEU A 28 22.49 -2.28 -7.30
C LEU A 28 21.72 -3.49 -6.76
N GLY A 29 22.45 -4.42 -6.15
CA GLY A 29 21.91 -5.54 -5.38
C GLY A 29 21.58 -5.14 -3.95
N LEU A 30 20.88 -6.01 -3.23
CA LEU A 30 20.46 -5.75 -1.84
C LEU A 30 21.66 -5.46 -0.92
N LYS A 31 22.77 -6.19 -1.08
CA LYS A 31 24.01 -5.98 -0.32
C LYS A 31 24.63 -4.60 -0.58
N ASP A 32 24.56 -4.10 -1.82
CA ASP A 32 25.14 -2.82 -2.21
C ASP A 32 24.44 -1.64 -1.52
N VAL A 33 23.20 -1.85 -1.07
CA VAL A 33 22.38 -0.85 -0.36
C VAL A 33 22.13 -1.21 1.11
N GLY A 34 22.84 -2.21 1.64
CA GLY A 34 22.72 -2.63 3.04
C GLY A 34 21.33 -3.18 3.43
N LEU A 35 20.54 -3.65 2.47
CA LEU A 35 19.18 -4.13 2.71
C LEU A 35 19.16 -5.66 2.88
N ALA A 36 18.65 -6.15 4.00
CA ALA A 36 18.48 -7.59 4.22
C ALA A 36 17.30 -8.15 3.39
N THR A 37 17.37 -9.43 3.01
CA THR A 37 16.38 -10.07 2.12
C THR A 37 14.97 -10.08 2.72
N ASP A 38 14.85 -10.33 4.02
CA ASP A 38 13.60 -10.32 4.77
C ASP A 38 12.98 -8.92 4.82
N ARG A 39 13.81 -7.88 5.03
CA ARG A 39 13.38 -6.47 4.99
C ARG A 39 12.94 -6.07 3.58
N ALA A 40 13.67 -6.49 2.55
CA ALA A 40 13.27 -6.28 1.15
C ALA A 40 11.91 -6.93 0.84
N ALA A 41 11.67 -8.14 1.35
CA ALA A 41 10.38 -8.81 1.20
C ALA A 41 9.26 -8.09 1.97
N ALA A 42 9.54 -7.57 3.17
CA ALA A 42 8.57 -6.79 3.96
C ALA A 42 8.17 -5.48 3.26
N LEU A 43 9.15 -4.78 2.67
CA LEU A 43 8.91 -3.61 1.82
C LEU A 43 8.00 -3.97 0.64
N PHE A 44 8.34 -5.01 -0.13
CA PHE A 44 7.52 -5.44 -1.26
C PHE A 44 6.09 -5.78 -0.85
N ARG A 45 5.90 -6.48 0.27
CA ARG A 45 4.56 -6.80 0.80
C ARG A 45 3.76 -5.54 1.13
N SER A 46 4.39 -4.53 1.73
CA SER A 46 3.75 -3.26 2.08
C SER A 46 3.33 -2.49 0.82
N GLN A 47 4.20 -2.48 -0.20
CA GLN A 47 3.93 -1.88 -1.51
C GLN A 47 2.78 -2.59 -2.23
N ALA A 48 2.82 -3.92 -2.26
CA ALA A 48 1.79 -4.75 -2.86
C ALA A 48 0.44 -4.55 -2.16
N LEU A 49 0.43 -4.53 -0.82
CA LEU A 49 -0.79 -4.29 -0.04
C LEU A 49 -1.38 -2.91 -0.33
N SER A 50 -0.57 -1.84 -0.34
CA SER A 50 -1.02 -0.49 -0.72
C SER A 50 -1.72 -0.47 -2.09
N ARG A 51 -1.12 -1.14 -3.09
CA ARG A 51 -1.70 -1.24 -4.42
C ARG A 51 -2.98 -2.09 -4.46
N GLN A 52 -3.06 -3.16 -3.68
CA GLN A 52 -4.27 -3.98 -3.61
C GLN A 52 -5.41 -3.22 -2.92
N LEU A 53 -5.13 -2.47 -1.86
CA LEU A 53 -6.10 -1.63 -1.17
C LEU A 53 -6.66 -0.55 -2.10
N ASP A 54 -5.82 0.07 -2.95
CA ASP A 54 -6.29 0.96 -4.02
C ASP A 54 -7.27 0.29 -5.00
N ARG A 55 -7.01 -0.97 -5.38
CA ARG A 55 -7.92 -1.73 -6.25
C ARG A 55 -9.22 -2.08 -5.55
N VAL A 56 -9.14 -2.48 -4.28
CA VAL A 56 -10.32 -2.83 -3.48
C VAL A 56 -11.18 -1.59 -3.22
N SER A 57 -10.60 -0.44 -2.90
CA SER A 57 -11.35 0.79 -2.66
C SER A 57 -12.16 1.23 -3.89
N ARG A 58 -11.63 1.04 -5.11
CA ARG A 58 -12.38 1.28 -6.35
C ARG A 58 -13.58 0.33 -6.51
N LYS A 59 -13.40 -0.94 -6.15
CA LYS A 59 -14.51 -1.93 -6.17
C LYS A 59 -15.58 -1.57 -5.13
N LEU A 60 -15.18 -1.18 -3.92
CA LEU A 60 -16.09 -0.69 -2.88
C LEU A 60 -16.87 0.53 -3.36
N GLN A 61 -16.18 1.51 -3.95
CA GLN A 61 -16.81 2.71 -4.51
C GLN A 61 -17.81 2.38 -5.62
N ALA A 62 -17.47 1.46 -6.54
CA ALA A 62 -18.37 1.03 -7.61
C ALA A 62 -19.63 0.33 -7.08
N ARG A 63 -19.58 -0.25 -5.87
CA ARG A 63 -20.74 -0.84 -5.18
C ARG A 63 -21.49 0.15 -4.27
N GLY A 64 -21.02 1.39 -4.14
CA GLY A 64 -21.57 2.37 -3.19
C GLY A 64 -21.20 2.09 -1.72
N GLU A 65 -20.23 1.21 -1.49
CA GLU A 65 -19.76 0.83 -0.14
C GLU A 65 -18.52 1.63 0.30
N GLY A 66 -17.96 2.45 -0.60
CA GLY A 66 -16.90 3.40 -0.30
C GLY A 66 -17.24 4.78 -0.86
N PHE A 67 -17.14 5.83 -0.05
CA PHE A 67 -17.68 7.16 -0.40
C PHE A 67 -16.65 8.05 -1.12
N TYR A 68 -15.43 8.13 -0.59
CA TYR A 68 -14.33 8.95 -1.14
C TYR A 68 -13.07 8.11 -1.27
N THR A 69 -12.45 8.11 -2.46
CA THR A 69 -11.18 7.41 -2.67
C THR A 69 -10.18 8.28 -3.42
N ILE A 70 -8.98 8.37 -2.87
CA ILE A 70 -7.78 8.75 -3.60
C ILE A 70 -6.77 7.63 -3.39
N GLY A 71 -6.34 7.04 -4.51
CA GLY A 71 -5.35 5.97 -4.49
C GLY A 71 -3.92 6.47 -4.28
N SER A 72 -3.11 5.61 -3.66
CA SER A 72 -1.66 5.79 -3.49
C SER A 72 -0.84 5.30 -4.69
N SER A 73 -1.48 4.81 -5.75
CA SER A 73 -0.83 4.32 -6.98
C SER A 73 0.27 5.28 -7.48
N GLY A 74 1.47 4.75 -7.69
CA GLY A 74 2.68 5.50 -8.05
C GLY A 74 3.52 5.96 -6.85
N HIS A 75 2.99 5.88 -5.62
CA HIS A 75 3.65 6.30 -4.37
C HIS A 75 4.02 5.11 -3.47
N GLU A 76 3.94 3.87 -3.98
CA GLU A 76 4.27 2.68 -3.21
C GLU A 76 5.72 2.73 -2.68
N GLY A 77 6.62 3.45 -3.37
CA GLY A 77 8.00 3.70 -2.93
C GLY A 77 8.12 4.31 -1.52
N ASN A 78 7.10 5.01 -1.01
CA ASN A 78 7.14 5.67 0.30
C ASN A 78 7.27 4.67 1.47
N ALA A 79 7.02 3.38 1.25
CA ALA A 79 7.36 2.33 2.22
C ALA A 79 8.85 2.37 2.63
N VAL A 80 9.75 2.77 1.73
CA VAL A 80 11.19 2.89 2.03
C VAL A 80 11.45 3.97 3.07
N LEU A 81 10.67 5.06 3.08
CA LEU A 81 10.81 6.09 4.12
C LEU A 81 10.39 5.54 5.49
N ALA A 82 9.35 4.71 5.55
CA ALA A 82 8.94 4.04 6.77
C ALA A 82 9.93 2.95 7.23
N GLU A 83 10.71 2.37 6.31
CA GLU A 83 11.78 1.41 6.63
C GLU A 83 12.95 2.11 7.32
N VAL A 84 13.38 3.27 6.82
CA VAL A 84 14.58 3.98 7.33
C VAL A 84 14.30 4.78 8.60
N LEU A 85 13.07 5.26 8.78
CA LEU A 85 12.68 6.00 9.99
C LEU A 85 12.34 5.05 11.14
N ARG A 86 12.40 5.57 12.37
CA ARG A 86 11.86 4.88 13.54
C ARG A 86 10.33 5.00 13.54
N THR A 87 9.68 4.13 14.30
CA THR A 87 8.22 4.13 14.45
C THR A 87 7.73 5.33 15.27
N ASP A 88 8.57 5.91 16.12
CA ASP A 88 8.31 7.08 16.97
C ASP A 88 8.73 8.41 16.34
N ASP A 89 9.32 8.41 15.14
CA ASP A 89 9.59 9.64 14.40
C ASP A 89 8.28 10.23 13.87
N ILE A 90 7.99 11.48 14.27
CA ILE A 90 6.84 12.26 13.79
C ILE A 90 6.84 12.31 12.27
N ALA A 91 5.70 12.02 11.65
CA ALA A 91 5.51 12.10 10.21
C ALA A 91 4.22 12.86 9.89
N PHE A 92 4.31 13.87 9.04
CA PHE A 92 3.16 14.58 8.48
C PHE A 92 2.81 13.95 7.15
N LEU A 93 1.85 13.02 7.17
CA LEU A 93 1.51 12.22 5.99
C LEU A 93 0.55 12.93 5.05
N HIS A 94 0.75 12.68 3.77
CA HIS A 94 -0.20 12.98 2.71
C HIS A 94 -1.15 11.80 2.50
N TYR A 95 -2.35 12.03 1.97
CA TYR A 95 -3.36 10.98 1.75
C TYR A 95 -2.95 9.89 0.73
N ARG A 96 -1.78 10.03 0.09
CA ARG A 96 -1.16 9.05 -0.84
C ARG A 96 -0.04 8.22 -0.19
N ASP A 97 0.19 8.37 1.11
CA ASP A 97 1.29 7.72 1.81
C ASP A 97 0.89 6.38 2.43
N ALA A 98 -0.08 5.66 1.85
CA ALA A 98 -0.56 4.40 2.42
C ALA A 98 0.56 3.37 2.61
N ALA A 99 1.48 3.26 1.64
CA ALA A 99 2.61 2.34 1.74
C ALA A 99 3.56 2.66 2.91
N PHE A 100 3.71 3.94 3.27
CA PHE A 100 4.44 4.36 4.46
C PHE A 100 3.72 3.87 5.73
N GLN A 101 2.43 4.19 5.85
CA GLN A 101 1.63 3.86 7.03
C GLN A 101 1.55 2.34 7.24
N ILE A 102 1.30 1.58 6.16
CA ILE A 102 1.27 0.11 6.16
C ILE A 102 2.61 -0.46 6.66
N HIS A 103 3.72 -0.01 6.09
CA HIS A 103 5.03 -0.56 6.46
C HIS A 103 5.39 -0.23 7.90
N ARG A 104 5.07 0.99 8.37
CA ARG A 104 5.27 1.40 9.76
C ARG A 104 4.41 0.59 10.73
N ALA A 105 3.13 0.40 10.42
CA ALA A 105 2.20 -0.39 11.24
C ALA A 105 2.64 -1.84 11.39
N HIS A 106 3.15 -2.47 10.32
CA HIS A 106 3.71 -3.84 10.40
C HIS A 106 4.90 -4.00 11.36
N ARG A 107 5.54 -2.90 11.79
CA ARG A 107 6.63 -2.91 12.77
C ARG A 107 6.14 -2.72 14.21
N VAL A 108 4.84 -2.52 14.42
CA VAL A 108 4.20 -2.33 15.72
C VAL A 108 3.38 -3.58 16.05
N PRO A 109 3.67 -4.29 17.17
CA PRO A 109 2.92 -5.48 17.55
C PRO A 109 1.43 -5.19 17.77
N GLY A 110 0.55 -6.02 17.20
CA GLY A 110 -0.91 -5.94 17.36
C GLY A 110 -1.63 -5.14 16.28
N GLU A 111 -0.92 -4.37 15.46
CA GLU A 111 -1.52 -3.60 14.37
C GLU A 111 -1.96 -4.49 13.20
N ASN A 112 -3.06 -4.10 12.53
CA ASN A 112 -3.55 -4.77 11.33
C ASN A 112 -3.92 -3.74 10.24
N PRO A 113 -2.92 -3.16 9.57
CA PRO A 113 -3.14 -2.04 8.65
C PRO A 113 -4.05 -2.39 7.46
N ALA A 114 -4.11 -3.67 7.06
CA ALA A 114 -5.02 -4.10 6.01
C ALA A 114 -6.49 -3.99 6.45
N TRP A 115 -6.79 -4.38 7.68
CA TRP A 115 -8.13 -4.30 8.25
C TRP A 115 -8.51 -2.85 8.54
N ASP A 116 -7.63 -2.09 9.18
CA ASP A 116 -7.89 -0.70 9.58
C ASP A 116 -8.15 0.19 8.36
N MET A 117 -7.39 -0.01 7.27
CA MET A 117 -7.65 0.70 6.01
C MET A 117 -8.99 0.32 5.37
N LEU A 118 -9.44 -0.94 5.48
CA LEU A 118 -10.75 -1.35 4.97
C LEU A 118 -11.90 -0.74 5.78
N LEU A 119 -11.76 -0.65 7.11
CA LEU A 119 -12.71 0.06 7.97
C LEU A 119 -12.81 1.54 7.61
N SER A 120 -11.65 2.19 7.40
CA SER A 120 -11.57 3.58 6.94
C SER A 120 -12.23 3.77 5.56
N PHE A 121 -12.03 2.86 4.60
CA PHE A 121 -12.63 2.95 3.27
C PHE A 121 -14.16 2.84 3.29
N THR A 122 -14.72 2.07 4.21
CA THR A 122 -16.18 1.86 4.34
C THR A 122 -16.85 2.82 5.32
N ALA A 123 -16.10 3.80 5.84
CA ALA A 123 -16.59 4.72 6.88
C ALA A 123 -17.19 3.97 8.09
N SER A 124 -16.58 2.84 8.46
CA SER A 124 -17.05 2.01 9.57
C SER A 124 -16.92 2.76 10.89
N MET A 125 -17.93 2.63 11.76
CA MET A 125 -17.85 3.11 13.14
C MET A 125 -16.76 2.41 13.96
N ASP A 126 -16.29 1.25 13.50
CA ASP A 126 -15.20 0.48 14.13
C ASP A 126 -13.80 0.97 13.70
N ASP A 127 -13.69 1.94 12.78
CA ASP A 127 -12.39 2.53 12.42
C ASP A 127 -11.73 3.13 13.67
N PRO A 128 -10.56 2.62 14.10
CA PRO A 128 -9.92 3.01 15.35
C PRO A 128 -9.45 4.48 15.38
N ILE A 129 -9.31 5.13 14.22
CA ILE A 129 -8.82 6.51 14.13
C ILE A 129 -9.97 7.49 13.99
N SER A 130 -10.89 7.26 13.05
CA SER A 130 -11.93 8.26 12.71
C SER A 130 -13.31 7.94 13.28
N GLY A 131 -13.58 6.70 13.69
CA GLY A 131 -14.93 6.23 14.04
C GLY A 131 -15.95 6.45 12.90
N GLY A 132 -15.51 6.29 11.65
CA GLY A 132 -16.34 6.42 10.45
C GLY A 132 -16.59 7.86 9.99
N ARG A 133 -16.02 8.85 10.66
CA ARG A 133 -16.24 10.28 10.34
C ARG A 133 -15.41 10.76 9.16
N HIS A 134 -14.30 10.08 8.87
CA HIS A 134 -13.40 10.50 7.80
C HIS A 134 -12.53 9.34 7.32
N LYS A 135 -12.30 9.25 6.00
CA LYS A 135 -11.31 8.32 5.46
C LYS A 135 -9.91 8.80 5.84
N VAL A 136 -9.20 7.99 6.60
CA VAL A 136 -7.81 8.23 7.05
C VAL A 136 -6.89 7.09 6.61
N LEU A 137 -5.57 7.29 6.75
CA LEU A 137 -4.55 6.24 6.53
C LEU A 137 -4.29 5.49 7.82
#